data_AF-A0A3D5ZIE6-F1
#
_entry.id   AF-A0A3D5ZIE6-F1
#
_cell.length_a   1.000
_cell.length_b   1.000
_cell.length_c   1.000
_cell.angle_alpha   90.00
_cell.angle_beta   90.00
_cell.angle_gamma   90.00
#
_symmetry.space_group_name_H-M   'P 1'
#
loop_
_entity.id
_entity.type
_entity.pdbx_description
1 polymer ?
#
loop_
_entity_poly.entity_id
_entity_poly.type
_entity_poly.pdbx_seq_one_letter_code
_entity_poly.pdbx_strand_id
1 'polypeptide(L)'
;MFTGLIRGLAKIVQIDGLEEKQMRFHVQGLDKLPEEGASIACNGCCLTALKVARQQDGYCFSADLSPETLKATGADNWSVGELINIEPSLRLGEEMGGHIVSGHVDGQAVVEKIDNLGGNHELTIKVPQELKTFVAPKGSVALNGVSLTVNAVHDDHFTVNIIPHTWAVTNLGQLKIGDRVNFEIDMLA
;
A
#
# COMPACT_ATOMS: atom_id res chain seq x y z
N MET A 1 -1.25 -4.27 12.42
CA MET A 1 -0.57 -5.48 11.90
C MET A 1 -1.41 -6.08 10.79
N PHE A 2 -0.75 -6.40 9.70
CA PHE A 2 -1.30 -6.84 8.41
C PHE A 2 -0.39 -7.94 7.85
N THR A 3 -0.75 -8.49 6.69
CA THR A 3 -0.01 -9.57 6.03
C THR A 3 0.54 -9.19 4.66
N GLY A 4 0.13 -8.02 4.16
CA GLY A 4 0.39 -7.57 2.82
C GLY A 4 -0.43 -8.32 1.76
N LEU A 5 -1.55 -8.92 2.14
CA LEU A 5 -2.49 -9.57 1.24
C LEU A 5 -3.71 -8.67 1.05
N ILE A 6 -3.67 -7.89 -0.03
CA ILE A 6 -4.71 -6.92 -0.35
C ILE A 6 -6.07 -7.60 -0.49
N ARG A 7 -7.08 -7.04 0.17
CA ARG A 7 -8.45 -7.55 0.20
C ARG A 7 -9.39 -6.85 -0.77
N GLY A 8 -9.00 -5.69 -1.28
CA GLY A 8 -9.75 -4.98 -2.30
C GLY A 8 -9.12 -3.64 -2.65
N LEU A 9 -9.73 -2.97 -3.62
CA LEU A 9 -9.41 -1.60 -4.01
C LEU A 9 -10.52 -0.68 -3.51
N ALA A 10 -10.13 0.41 -2.86
CA ALA A 10 -11.05 1.51 -2.57
C ALA A 10 -10.68 2.74 -3.41
N LYS A 11 -11.68 3.58 -3.67
CA LYS A 11 -11.53 4.82 -4.40
C LYS A 11 -11.57 6.00 -3.45
N ILE A 12 -10.60 6.92 -3.57
CA ILE A 12 -10.65 8.20 -2.87
C ILE A 12 -11.73 9.07 -3.53
N VAL A 13 -12.73 9.52 -2.76
CA VAL A 13 -13.85 10.33 -3.27
C VAL A 13 -13.79 11.78 -2.83
N GLN A 14 -13.11 12.05 -1.74
CA GLN A 14 -12.99 13.38 -1.18
C GLN A 14 -11.71 13.46 -0.36
N ILE A 15 -11.10 14.63 -0.41
CA ILE A 15 -9.91 14.99 0.33
C ILE A 15 -10.17 16.34 0.97
N ASP A 16 -10.14 16.38 2.31
CA ASP A 16 -10.30 17.62 3.07
C ASP A 16 -8.95 18.02 3.68
N GLY A 17 -8.61 19.30 3.57
CA GLY A 17 -7.53 19.89 4.37
C GLY A 17 -7.99 20.09 5.82
N LEU A 18 -7.14 19.75 6.78
CA LEU A 18 -7.36 19.97 8.19
C LEU A 18 -6.33 20.96 8.75
N GLU A 19 -6.42 21.28 10.03
CA GLU A 19 -5.42 22.09 10.73
C GLU A 19 -4.05 21.38 10.76
N GLU A 20 -2.98 22.15 10.99
CA GLU A 20 -1.61 21.63 11.15
C GLU A 20 -1.08 20.77 9.99
N LYS A 21 -1.55 21.02 8.76
CA LYS A 21 -1.19 20.25 7.54
C LYS A 21 -1.63 18.78 7.59
N GLN A 22 -2.64 18.46 8.37
CA GLN A 22 -3.31 17.17 8.29
C GLN A 22 -4.26 17.13 7.09
N MET A 23 -4.56 15.93 6.62
CA MET A 23 -5.56 15.72 5.56
C MET A 23 -6.52 14.61 5.97
N ARG A 24 -7.80 14.73 5.61
CA ARG A 24 -8.78 13.67 5.76
C ARG A 24 -9.14 13.11 4.41
N PHE A 25 -8.96 11.81 4.24
CA PHE A 25 -9.44 11.10 3.06
C PHE A 25 -10.75 10.42 3.33
N HIS A 26 -11.61 10.41 2.33
CA HIS A 26 -12.83 9.62 2.31
C HIS A 26 -12.68 8.59 1.19
N VAL A 27 -12.87 7.33 1.54
CA VAL A 27 -12.67 6.21 0.64
C VAL A 27 -13.95 5.39 0.53
N GLN A 28 -14.25 4.90 -0.67
CA GLN A 28 -15.43 4.09 -0.95
C GLN A 28 -15.07 2.82 -1.72
N GLY A 29 -15.99 1.85 -1.73
CA GLY A 29 -15.84 0.61 -2.51
C GLY A 29 -15.29 -0.55 -1.69
N LEU A 30 -15.46 -0.51 -0.38
CA LEU A 30 -15.09 -1.62 0.50
C LEU A 30 -16.16 -2.69 0.44
N ASP A 31 -15.74 -3.95 0.40
CA ASP A 31 -16.63 -5.11 0.39
C ASP A 31 -17.28 -5.37 1.75
N LYS A 32 -16.62 -4.97 2.84
CA LYS A 32 -17.07 -5.18 4.22
C LYS A 32 -17.06 -3.87 4.99
N LEU A 33 -18.05 -3.72 5.87
CA LEU A 33 -18.15 -2.60 6.79
C LEU A 33 -17.05 -2.71 7.85
N PRO A 34 -16.10 -1.77 7.94
CA PRO A 34 -15.19 -1.72 9.07
C PRO A 34 -15.90 -1.20 10.33
N GLU A 35 -15.34 -1.51 11.50
CA GLU A 35 -15.76 -0.85 12.74
C GLU A 35 -15.13 0.54 12.82
N GLU A 36 -15.84 1.52 13.36
CA GLU A 36 -15.23 2.80 13.72
C GLU A 36 -14.13 2.55 14.76
N GLY A 37 -12.95 3.14 14.54
CA GLY A 37 -11.75 2.89 15.33
C GLY A 37 -10.88 1.73 14.84
N ALA A 38 -11.33 0.94 13.84
CA ALA A 38 -10.53 -0.16 13.31
C ALA A 38 -9.31 0.35 12.51
N SER A 39 -8.21 -0.40 12.57
CA SER A 39 -7.02 -0.17 11.75
C SER A 39 -7.15 -0.81 10.37
N ILE A 40 -6.91 -0.03 9.32
CA ILE A 40 -6.99 -0.45 7.92
C ILE A 40 -5.75 0.07 7.20
N ALA A 41 -5.00 -0.82 6.54
CA ALA A 41 -3.90 -0.42 5.69
C ALA A 41 -4.44 0.13 4.36
N CYS A 42 -4.05 1.34 4.02
CA CYS A 42 -4.39 2.06 2.79
C CYS A 42 -3.10 2.29 1.99
N ASN A 43 -2.93 1.60 0.86
CA ASN A 43 -1.61 1.51 0.19
C ASN A 43 -0.49 1.15 1.19
N GLY A 44 -0.77 0.28 2.15
CA GLY A 44 0.20 -0.10 3.17
C GLY A 44 0.38 0.87 4.33
N CYS A 45 -0.22 2.08 4.34
CA CYS A 45 -0.19 2.90 5.55
C CYS A 45 -1.36 2.58 6.49
N CYS A 46 -1.07 2.31 7.76
CA CYS A 46 -2.05 1.99 8.78
C CYS A 46 -2.84 3.25 9.15
N LEU A 47 -4.13 3.26 8.87
CA LEU A 47 -5.03 4.36 9.18
C LEU A 47 -6.20 3.88 10.06
N THR A 48 -6.69 4.77 10.91
CA THR A 48 -7.87 4.51 11.75
C THR A 48 -9.14 4.90 10.99
N ALA A 49 -10.08 3.98 10.86
CA ALA A 49 -11.39 4.26 10.29
C ALA A 49 -12.20 5.15 11.24
N LEU A 50 -12.62 6.33 10.78
CA LEU A 50 -13.36 7.31 11.59
C LEU A 50 -14.86 7.25 11.32
N LYS A 51 -15.35 7.90 10.27
CA LYS A 51 -16.78 7.91 9.93
C LYS A 51 -17.08 6.79 8.97
N VAL A 52 -17.72 5.72 9.42
CA VAL A 52 -18.03 4.57 8.56
C VAL A 52 -19.50 4.60 8.16
N ALA A 53 -19.79 4.38 6.87
CA ALA A 53 -21.17 4.32 6.38
C ALA A 53 -21.36 3.27 5.28
N ARG A 54 -22.61 2.83 5.13
CA ARG A 54 -23.06 2.03 3.99
C ARG A 54 -23.42 2.95 2.82
N GLN A 55 -23.00 2.56 1.62
CA GLN A 55 -23.33 3.18 0.35
C GLN A 55 -24.16 2.21 -0.51
N GLN A 56 -24.64 2.66 -1.67
CA GLN A 56 -25.35 1.79 -2.62
C GLN A 56 -24.48 0.61 -3.07
N ASP A 57 -23.19 0.86 -3.34
CA ASP A 57 -22.26 -0.13 -3.92
C ASP A 57 -21.14 -0.54 -2.95
N GLY A 58 -21.45 -0.69 -1.66
CA GLY A 58 -20.50 -1.18 -0.64
C GLY A 58 -20.44 -0.28 0.58
N TYR A 59 -19.24 -0.09 1.12
CA TYR A 59 -19.02 0.72 2.32
C TYR A 59 -17.96 1.80 2.09
N CYS A 60 -18.01 2.82 2.92
CA CYS A 60 -17.04 3.91 2.95
C CYS A 60 -16.55 4.18 4.36
N PHE A 61 -15.35 4.73 4.48
CA PHE A 61 -14.88 5.36 5.71
C PHE A 61 -14.09 6.63 5.43
N SER A 62 -13.87 7.44 6.46
CA SER A 62 -12.88 8.50 6.42
C SER A 62 -11.71 8.20 7.35
N ALA A 63 -10.51 8.69 7.02
CA ALA A 63 -9.33 8.58 7.87
C ALA A 63 -8.51 9.87 7.82
N ASP A 64 -7.89 10.21 8.94
CA ASP A 64 -6.99 11.35 9.06
C ASP A 64 -5.55 10.91 8.86
N LEU A 65 -4.80 11.69 8.09
CA LEU A 65 -3.40 11.49 7.81
C LEU A 65 -2.61 12.59 8.52
N SER A 66 -1.69 12.16 9.38
CA SER A 66 -0.77 13.07 10.07
C SER A 66 0.27 13.64 9.10
N PRO A 67 0.95 14.75 9.45
CA PRO A 67 2.04 15.28 8.61
C PRO A 67 3.17 14.27 8.37
N GLU A 68 3.46 13.40 9.35
CA GLU A 68 4.45 12.34 9.19
C GLU A 68 3.98 11.27 8.20
N THR A 69 2.71 10.84 8.31
CA THR A 69 2.10 9.91 7.35
C THR A 69 2.14 10.47 5.94
N LEU A 70 1.74 11.73 5.76
CA LEU A 70 1.76 12.40 4.46
C LEU A 70 3.17 12.45 3.89
N LYS A 71 4.17 12.80 4.70
CA LYS A 71 5.58 12.86 4.28
C LYS A 71 6.13 11.48 3.89
N ALA A 72 5.87 10.45 4.68
CA ALA A 72 6.39 9.11 4.44
C ALA A 72 5.76 8.43 3.21
N THR A 73 4.46 8.65 2.99
CA THR A 73 3.69 8.02 1.92
C THR A 73 3.59 8.86 0.64
N GLY A 74 3.85 10.17 0.74
CA GLY A 74 3.51 11.16 -0.29
C GLY A 74 2.01 11.19 -0.64
N ALA A 75 1.16 10.82 0.31
CA ALA A 75 -0.29 10.85 0.17
C ALA A 75 -0.84 12.27 -0.06
N ASP A 76 -0.05 13.31 0.20
CA ASP A 76 -0.35 14.69 -0.20
C ASP A 76 -0.55 14.86 -1.72
N ASN A 77 0.00 13.95 -2.52
CA ASN A 77 -0.15 13.92 -3.97
C ASN A 77 -1.28 13.00 -4.45
N TRP A 78 -1.94 12.27 -3.55
CA TRP A 78 -3.08 11.42 -3.92
C TRP A 78 -4.26 12.27 -4.38
N SER A 79 -5.02 11.73 -5.32
CA SER A 79 -6.09 12.48 -5.98
C SER A 79 -7.47 11.85 -5.79
N VAL A 80 -8.51 12.69 -5.78
CA VAL A 80 -9.89 12.20 -5.91
C VAL A 80 -10.00 11.44 -7.23
N GLY A 81 -10.50 10.21 -7.15
CA GLY A 81 -10.55 9.30 -8.29
C GLY A 81 -9.59 8.12 -8.19
N GLU A 82 -8.52 8.26 -7.41
CA GLU A 82 -7.44 7.28 -7.31
C GLU A 82 -7.88 6.00 -6.58
N LEU A 83 -7.35 4.87 -7.05
CA LEU A 83 -7.58 3.55 -6.47
C LEU A 83 -6.43 3.16 -5.56
N ILE A 84 -6.76 2.83 -4.31
CA ILE A 84 -5.78 2.46 -3.29
C ILE A 84 -6.04 1.03 -2.81
N ASN A 85 -4.97 0.30 -2.53
CA ASN A 85 -5.04 -1.03 -1.93
C ASN A 85 -5.57 -0.93 -0.50
N ILE A 86 -6.47 -1.85 -0.14
CA ILE A 86 -7.03 -1.95 1.20
C ILE A 86 -6.75 -3.32 1.81
N GLU A 87 -6.25 -3.34 3.04
CA GLU A 87 -6.16 -4.53 3.88
C GLU A 87 -6.63 -4.21 5.31
N PRO A 88 -7.70 -4.88 5.81
CA PRO A 88 -8.09 -4.79 7.22
C PRO A 88 -7.02 -5.39 8.14
N SER A 89 -6.94 -4.92 9.39
CA SER A 89 -6.03 -5.51 10.38
C SER A 89 -6.29 -6.99 10.61
N LEU A 90 -5.20 -7.76 10.75
CA LEU A 90 -5.25 -9.19 11.01
C LEU A 90 -5.99 -9.51 12.32
N ARG A 91 -6.87 -10.51 12.30
CA ARG A 91 -7.54 -11.04 13.49
C ARG A 91 -6.82 -12.28 14.02
N LEU A 92 -6.97 -12.54 15.32
CA LEU A 92 -6.42 -13.76 15.91
C LEU A 92 -7.01 -15.01 15.24
N GLY A 93 -6.13 -15.88 14.73
CA GLY A 93 -6.49 -17.11 14.03
C GLY A 93 -6.70 -16.96 12.53
N GLU A 94 -6.51 -15.76 11.96
CA GLU A 94 -6.47 -15.59 10.50
C GLU A 94 -5.14 -16.09 9.89
N GLU A 95 -5.22 -16.53 8.64
CA GLU A 95 -4.07 -16.99 7.88
C GLU A 95 -3.11 -15.84 7.55
N MET A 96 -1.81 -16.04 7.80
CA MET A 96 -0.75 -15.15 7.37
C MET A 96 -0.10 -15.71 6.11
N GLY A 97 -0.65 -15.38 4.94
CA GLY A 97 -0.15 -15.88 3.66
C GLY A 97 0.96 -15.01 3.03
N GLY A 98 1.19 -13.80 3.54
CA GLY A 98 2.35 -12.96 3.19
C GLY A 98 3.40 -12.96 4.31
N HIS A 99 3.98 -11.80 4.58
CA HIS A 99 4.88 -11.58 5.73
C HIS A 99 4.25 -10.60 6.73
N ILE A 100 4.91 -10.34 7.85
CA ILE A 100 4.41 -9.37 8.83
C ILE A 100 4.57 -7.96 8.25
N VAL A 101 3.45 -7.29 8.00
CA VAL A 101 3.40 -5.89 7.59
C VAL A 101 2.84 -5.08 8.76
N SER A 102 3.60 -4.09 9.23
CA SER A 102 3.20 -3.22 10.33
C SER A 102 2.15 -2.19 9.89
N GLY A 103 2.28 -1.74 8.64
CA GLY A 103 1.56 -0.61 8.08
C GLY A 103 2.24 0.74 8.36
N HIS A 104 3.51 0.73 8.76
CA HIS A 104 4.33 1.91 8.97
C HIS A 104 5.29 2.06 7.79
N VAL A 105 4.85 2.81 6.80
CA VAL A 105 5.62 3.07 5.58
C VAL A 105 6.92 3.82 5.92
N ASP A 106 8.07 3.25 5.55
CA ASP A 106 9.39 3.84 5.79
C ASP A 106 9.70 4.98 4.81
N GLY A 107 9.11 4.93 3.61
CA GLY A 107 9.27 5.96 2.60
C GLY A 107 8.60 5.60 1.28
N GLN A 108 9.00 6.30 0.22
CA GLN A 108 8.54 6.03 -1.13
C GLN A 108 9.66 5.42 -1.98
N ALA A 109 9.32 4.41 -2.76
CA ALA A 109 10.17 3.86 -3.81
C ALA A 109 9.64 4.25 -5.19
N VAL A 110 10.49 4.23 -6.22
CA VAL A 110 10.15 4.63 -7.59
C VAL A 110 10.13 3.43 -8.50
N VAL A 111 9.10 3.31 -9.33
CA VAL A 111 9.03 2.30 -10.39
C VAL A 111 9.89 2.75 -11.57
N GLU A 112 11.07 2.16 -11.76
CA GLU A 112 12.01 2.52 -12.84
C GLU A 112 11.74 1.72 -14.12
N LYS A 113 11.19 0.50 -13.99
CA LYS A 113 10.91 -0.37 -15.13
C LYS A 113 9.75 -1.31 -14.86
N ILE A 114 8.98 -1.63 -15.91
CA ILE A 114 7.92 -2.64 -15.91
C ILE A 114 8.08 -3.49 -17.17
N ASP A 115 8.41 -4.78 -17.02
CA ASP A 115 8.52 -5.75 -18.11
C ASP A 115 7.38 -6.77 -18.05
N ASN A 116 6.67 -6.95 -19.16
CA ASN A 116 5.67 -8.03 -19.27
C ASN A 116 6.35 -9.32 -19.74
N LEU A 117 6.34 -10.33 -18.88
CA LEU A 117 6.99 -11.63 -19.07
C LEU A 117 5.94 -12.73 -19.30
N GLY A 118 5.04 -12.51 -20.26
CA GLY A 118 4.03 -13.50 -20.64
C GLY A 118 2.93 -13.69 -19.58
N GLY A 119 2.47 -12.59 -18.99
CA GLY A 119 1.40 -12.57 -17.98
C GLY A 119 1.89 -12.24 -16.58
N ASN A 120 3.14 -12.57 -16.26
CA ASN A 120 3.83 -11.99 -15.10
C ASN A 120 4.38 -10.60 -15.46
N HIS A 121 4.53 -9.75 -14.45
CA HIS A 121 5.13 -8.43 -14.61
C HIS A 121 6.33 -8.32 -13.69
N GLU A 122 7.52 -8.11 -14.25
CA GLU A 122 8.71 -7.79 -13.45
C GLU A 122 8.81 -6.28 -13.30
N LEU A 123 8.91 -5.81 -12.05
CA LEU A 123 9.07 -4.41 -11.73
C LEU A 123 10.48 -4.21 -11.22
N THR A 124 11.17 -3.20 -11.74
CA THR A 124 12.42 -2.69 -11.15
C THR A 124 12.08 -1.48 -10.30
N ILE A 125 12.42 -1.56 -9.02
CA ILE A 125 12.08 -0.57 -8.01
C ILE A 125 13.36 0.06 -7.48
N LYS A 126 13.42 1.39 -7.48
CA LYS A 126 14.49 2.16 -6.86
C LYS A 126 14.08 2.62 -5.47
N VAL A 127 14.90 2.34 -4.47
CA VAL A 127 14.66 2.73 -3.07
C VAL A 127 15.52 3.91 -2.63
N PRO A 128 15.12 4.65 -1.58
CA PRO A 128 16.00 5.60 -0.90
C PRO A 128 17.30 4.93 -0.43
N GLN A 129 18.40 5.68 -0.46
CA GLN A 129 19.73 5.15 -0.12
C GLN A 129 19.82 4.64 1.32
N GLU A 130 19.09 5.28 2.23
CA GLU A 130 18.98 4.92 3.63
C GLU A 130 18.21 3.61 3.87
N LEU A 131 17.40 3.15 2.90
CA LEU A 131 16.60 1.93 3.04
C LEU A 131 17.20 0.72 2.30
N LYS A 132 18.19 0.92 1.41
CA LYS A 132 18.70 -0.16 0.53
C LYS A 132 19.31 -1.34 1.28
N THR A 133 19.86 -1.12 2.48
CA THR A 133 20.48 -2.18 3.30
C THR A 133 19.48 -3.18 3.86
N PHE A 134 18.19 -2.84 3.91
CA PHE A 134 17.12 -3.71 4.39
C PHE A 134 16.49 -4.58 3.30
N VAL A 135 16.98 -4.46 2.06
CA VAL A 135 16.47 -5.23 0.92
C VAL A 135 17.45 -6.35 0.59
N ALA A 136 17.06 -7.59 0.91
CA ALA A 136 17.85 -8.78 0.62
C ALA A 136 17.24 -9.61 -0.51
N PRO A 137 18.05 -10.22 -1.41
CA PRO A 137 17.54 -11.20 -2.36
C PRO A 137 16.79 -12.32 -1.64
N LYS A 138 15.60 -12.67 -2.12
CA LYS A 138 14.67 -13.63 -1.50
C LYS A 138 14.08 -13.20 -0.15
N GLY A 139 14.35 -11.98 0.30
CA GLY A 139 13.64 -11.35 1.41
C GLY A 139 12.26 -10.86 1.01
N SER A 140 11.51 -10.38 2.00
CA SER A 140 10.19 -9.77 1.81
C SER A 140 10.30 -8.25 1.75
N VAL A 141 9.36 -7.62 1.07
CA VAL A 141 9.10 -6.17 1.13
C VAL A 141 7.61 -5.94 0.96
N ALA A 142 7.09 -4.78 1.36
CA ALA A 142 5.74 -4.35 0.99
C ALA A 142 5.75 -3.11 0.09
N LEU A 143 5.05 -3.20 -1.06
CA LEU A 143 4.85 -2.09 -2.00
C LEU A 143 3.37 -1.75 -2.12
N ASN A 144 2.99 -0.52 -1.78
CA ASN A 144 1.57 -0.15 -1.58
C ASN A 144 0.81 -1.15 -0.70
N GLY A 145 1.49 -1.69 0.31
CA GLY A 145 0.95 -2.72 1.19
C GLY A 145 0.89 -4.13 0.58
N VAL A 146 1.36 -4.35 -0.65
CA VAL A 146 1.42 -5.70 -1.23
C VAL A 146 2.70 -6.39 -0.78
N SER A 147 2.58 -7.52 -0.08
CA SER A 147 3.70 -8.38 0.30
C SER A 147 4.30 -9.05 -0.93
N LEU A 148 5.60 -8.86 -1.16
CA LEU A 148 6.31 -9.33 -2.34
C LEU A 148 7.66 -9.94 -1.97
N THR A 149 8.11 -10.90 -2.77
CA THR A 149 9.45 -11.50 -2.66
C THR A 149 10.43 -10.77 -3.57
N VAL A 150 11.54 -10.32 -3.01
CA VAL A 150 12.63 -9.71 -3.77
C VAL A 150 13.32 -10.76 -4.64
N ASN A 151 13.34 -10.55 -5.96
CA ASN A 151 13.95 -11.46 -6.92
C ASN A 151 15.46 -11.28 -7.02
N ALA A 152 15.90 -10.03 -7.22
CA ALA A 152 17.30 -9.63 -7.33
C ALA A 152 17.50 -8.23 -6.72
N VAL A 153 18.73 -7.93 -6.31
CA VAL A 153 19.13 -6.62 -5.77
C VAL A 153 20.39 -6.16 -6.50
N HIS A 154 20.41 -4.89 -6.90
CA HIS A 154 21.54 -4.21 -7.53
C HIS A 154 21.64 -2.78 -7.01
N ASP A 155 22.59 -2.55 -6.09
CA ASP A 155 22.77 -1.29 -5.36
C ASP A 155 21.47 -0.80 -4.68
N ASP A 156 20.89 0.31 -5.14
CA ASP A 156 19.65 0.89 -4.64
C ASP A 156 18.41 0.46 -5.45
N HIS A 157 18.55 -0.57 -6.27
CA HIS A 157 17.46 -1.16 -7.04
C HIS A 157 17.21 -2.61 -6.63
N PHE A 158 15.96 -3.01 -6.69
CA PHE A 158 15.58 -4.41 -6.60
C PHE A 158 14.48 -4.76 -7.60
N THR A 159 14.33 -6.05 -7.88
CA THR A 159 13.25 -6.54 -8.75
C THR A 159 12.25 -7.38 -7.98
N VAL A 160 10.99 -7.32 -8.40
CA VAL A 160 9.90 -8.18 -7.92
C VAL A 160 9.11 -8.69 -9.12
N ASN A 161 8.69 -9.95 -9.06
CA ASN A 161 7.82 -10.54 -10.06
C ASN A 161 6.37 -10.61 -9.56
N ILE A 162 5.48 -9.89 -10.23
CA ILE A 162 4.06 -9.83 -9.91
C ILE A 162 3.29 -10.83 -10.77
N ILE A 163 2.61 -11.76 -10.10
CA ILE A 163 1.78 -12.76 -10.76
C ILE A 163 0.49 -12.14 -11.33
N PRO A 164 -0.13 -12.74 -12.38
CA PRO A 164 -1.31 -12.18 -13.04
C PRO A 164 -2.47 -11.82 -12.09
N HIS A 165 -2.70 -12.65 -11.07
CA HIS A 165 -3.75 -12.40 -10.09
C HIS A 165 -3.50 -11.11 -9.31
N THR A 166 -2.33 -10.98 -8.66
CA THR A 166 -1.94 -9.78 -7.90
C THR A 166 -1.94 -8.53 -8.78
N TRP A 167 -1.46 -8.64 -10.02
CA TRP A 167 -1.49 -7.54 -10.99
C TRP A 167 -2.92 -7.06 -11.28
N ALA A 168 -3.89 -7.97 -11.37
CA ALA A 168 -5.27 -7.65 -11.69
C ALA A 168 -6.09 -7.12 -10.51
N VAL A 169 -5.79 -7.54 -9.28
CA VAL A 169 -6.62 -7.23 -8.08
C VAL A 169 -6.02 -6.16 -7.16
N THR A 170 -4.86 -5.61 -7.52
CA THR A 170 -4.20 -4.52 -6.77
C THR A 170 -3.95 -3.33 -7.66
N ASN A 171 -3.60 -2.18 -7.07
CA ASN A 171 -3.26 -0.99 -7.84
C ASN A 171 -1.88 -1.08 -8.51
N LEU A 172 -1.10 -2.14 -8.22
CA LEU A 172 0.17 -2.37 -8.91
C LEU A 172 -0.03 -2.47 -10.44
N GLY A 173 -1.18 -3.01 -10.87
CA GLY A 173 -1.50 -3.12 -12.30
C GLY A 173 -1.80 -1.80 -13.01
N GLN A 174 -1.87 -0.70 -12.27
CA GLN A 174 -2.12 0.65 -12.80
C GLN A 174 -0.85 1.51 -12.81
N LEU A 175 0.25 1.00 -12.24
CA LEU A 175 1.51 1.71 -12.14
C LEU A 175 2.13 1.94 -13.52
N LYS A 176 2.82 3.07 -13.62
CA LYS A 176 3.63 3.49 -14.75
C LYS A 176 5.06 3.71 -14.30
N ILE A 177 5.98 3.69 -15.26
CA ILE A 177 7.37 4.09 -15.01
C ILE A 177 7.38 5.54 -14.51
N GLY A 178 8.10 5.79 -13.43
CA GLY A 178 8.18 7.06 -12.71
C GLY A 178 7.20 7.20 -11.54
N ASP A 179 6.22 6.30 -11.42
CA ASP A 179 5.29 6.34 -10.28
C ASP A 179 6.02 6.02 -8.97
N ARG A 180 5.55 6.66 -7.90
CA ARG A 180 6.00 6.43 -6.53
C ARG A 180 5.04 5.49 -5.83
N VAL A 181 5.60 4.56 -5.07
CA VAL A 181 4.85 3.58 -4.29
C VAL A 181 5.29 3.66 -2.83
N ASN A 182 4.34 3.48 -1.91
CA ASN A 182 4.64 3.31 -0.49
C ASN A 182 5.51 2.08 -0.31
N PHE A 183 6.63 2.23 0.38
CA PHE A 183 7.60 1.17 0.61
C PHE A 183 7.77 0.95 2.11
N GLU A 184 7.54 -0.29 2.54
CA GLU A 184 7.81 -0.76 3.90
C GLU A 184 8.80 -1.93 3.83
N ILE A 185 9.86 -1.85 4.64
CA ILE A 185 10.87 -2.90 4.76
C ILE A 185 10.33 -4.08 5.57
N ASP A 186 10.93 -5.26 5.42
CA ASP A 186 10.62 -6.37 6.32
C ASP A 186 11.12 -6.03 7.73
N MET A 187 10.25 -6.15 8.73
CA MET A 187 10.60 -5.93 10.13
C MET A 187 11.74 -6.84 10.63
N LEU A 188 12.02 -7.94 9.94
CA LEU A 188 13.09 -8.89 10.28
C LEU A 188 14.45 -8.57 9.64
N ALA A 189 14.54 -7.54 8.80
CA ALA A 189 15.74 -7.18 8.04
C ALA A 189 16.88 -6.57 8.88
#